data_AF-A0A3A8I090-F1
#
_entry.id   AF-A0A3A8I090-F1
#
_cell.length_a   1.000
_cell.length_b   1.000
_cell.length_c   1.000
_cell.angle_alpha   90.00
_cell.angle_beta   90.00
_cell.angle_gamma   90.00
#
_symmetry.space_group_name_H-M   'P 1'
#
loop_
_entity.id
_entity.type
_entity.pdbx_description
1 polymer ?
#
loop_
_entity_poly.entity_id
_entity_poly.type
_entity_poly.pdbx_seq_one_letter_code
_entity_poly.pdbx_strand_id
1 'polypeptide(L)'
;MEGIRWFALALLILFAGYTVHASRTESFWKSLKTVLALKWGRQVTIDLYLGLFLFSFFIYLNEGSILLAVAWLIPTLLLGNIVPLIYFVVNFHSLVSHFI
;
A
#
# COMPACT_ATOMS: atom_id res chain seq x y z
N MET A 1 -6.76 -3.87 21.08
CA MET A 1 -5.99 -3.60 19.84
C MET A 1 -6.68 -2.61 18.91
N GLU A 2 -7.95 -2.26 19.12
CA GLU A 2 -8.70 -1.28 18.31
C GLU A 2 -7.97 0.05 18.07
N GLY A 3 -7.19 0.56 19.05
CA GLY A 3 -6.40 1.77 18.86
C GLY A 3 -5.43 1.70 17.66
N ILE A 4 -4.87 0.53 17.35
CA ILE A 4 -3.99 0.31 16.20
C ILE A 4 -4.78 0.44 14.89
N ARG A 5 -5.99 -0.13 14.84
CA ARG A 5 -6.89 -0.01 13.68
C ARG A 5 -7.27 1.45 13.42
N TRP A 6 -7.62 2.21 14.47
CA TRP A 6 -7.95 3.63 14.35
C TRP A 6 -6.75 4.48 13.91
N PHE A 7 -5.56 4.17 14.41
CA PHE A 7 -4.33 4.80 13.96
C PHE A 7 -4.05 4.52 12.48
N ALA A 8 -4.20 3.27 12.03
CA ALA A 8 -4.05 2.90 10.61
C ALA A 8 -5.09 3.61 9.72
N LEU A 9 -6.33 3.76 10.20
CA LEU A 9 -7.37 4.52 9.50
C LEU A 9 -7.01 6.01 9.40
N ALA A 10 -6.48 6.61 10.46
CA ALA A 10 -6.03 7.99 10.45
C ALA A 10 -4.88 8.19 9.43
N LEU A 11 -3.90 7.28 9.40
CA LEU A 11 -2.83 7.30 8.40
C LEU A 11 -3.37 7.16 6.97
N LEU A 12 -4.34 6.27 6.76
CA LEU A 12 -5.00 6.11 5.46
C LEU A 12 -5.65 7.41 5.00
N ILE A 13 -6.43 8.07 5.87
CA ILE A 13 -7.12 9.33 5.54
C ILE A 13 -6.10 10.43 5.23
N LEU A 14 -5.08 10.59 6.08
CA LEU A 14 -4.06 11.61 5.91
C LEU A 14 -3.25 11.39 4.62
N PHE A 15 -2.81 10.16 4.37
CA PHE A 15 -2.00 9.84 3.20
C PHE A 15 -2.81 9.95 1.91
N ALA A 16 -4.05 9.44 1.89
CA ALA A 16 -4.94 9.61 0.74
C ALA A 16 -5.23 11.09 0.46
N GLY A 17 -5.49 11.89 1.50
CA GLY A 17 -5.67 13.34 1.38
C GLY A 17 -4.42 14.02 0.81
N TYR A 18 -3.24 13.64 1.27
CA TYR A 18 -1.97 14.15 0.74
C TYR A 18 -1.73 13.73 -0.72
N THR A 19 -2.06 12.49 -1.10
CA THR A 19 -1.99 12.03 -2.49
C THR A 19 -2.89 12.85 -3.40
N VAL A 20 -4.12 13.19 -2.96
CA VAL A 20 -5.02 14.07 -3.71
C VAL A 20 -4.44 15.47 -3.83
N HIS A 21 -3.89 16.04 -2.76
CA HIS A 21 -3.23 17.34 -2.79
C HIS A 21 -2.07 17.37 -3.79
N ALA A 22 -1.13 16.41 -3.69
CA ALA A 22 0.02 16.30 -4.58
C ALA A 22 -0.39 16.12 -6.05
N SER A 23 -1.43 15.31 -6.31
CA SER A 23 -1.93 15.08 -7.67
C SER A 23 -2.59 16.32 -8.30
N ARG A 24 -3.02 17.29 -7.48
CA ARG A 24 -3.56 18.57 -7.95
C ARG A 24 -2.47 19.62 -8.20
N THR A 25 -1.35 19.54 -7.49
CA THR A 25 -0.26 20.52 -7.57
C THR A 25 0.81 20.12 -8.59
N GLU A 26 1.02 18.83 -8.80
CA GLU A 26 2.08 18.29 -9.66
C GLU A 26 1.60 17.16 -10.56
N SER A 27 2.21 17.04 -11.74
CA SER A 27 1.93 15.91 -12.64
C SER A 27 2.71 14.68 -12.18
N PHE A 28 1.98 13.63 -11.77
CA PHE A 28 2.56 12.35 -11.37
C PHE A 28 3.57 11.80 -12.40
N TRP A 29 3.20 11.77 -13.68
CA TRP A 29 4.05 11.21 -14.74
C TRP A 29 5.33 12.01 -14.95
N LYS A 30 5.26 13.34 -14.84
CA LYS A 30 6.43 14.21 -14.95
C LYS A 30 7.38 13.97 -13.78
N SER A 31 6.86 13.94 -12.55
CA SER A 31 7.64 13.69 -11.34
C SER A 31 8.25 12.29 -11.35
N LEU A 32 7.49 11.26 -11.73
CA LEU A 32 7.96 9.89 -11.84
C LEU A 32 9.12 9.76 -12.83
N LYS A 33 9.03 10.39 -14.02
CA LYS A 33 10.12 10.39 -15.00
C LYS A 33 11.40 11.00 -14.43
N THR A 34 11.29 12.09 -13.68
CA THR A 34 12.43 12.73 -13.01
C THR A 34 13.04 11.80 -11.94
N VAL A 35 12.22 11.18 -11.11
CA VAL A 35 12.68 10.24 -10.07
C VAL A 35 13.40 9.04 -10.71
N LEU A 36 12.83 8.43 -11.74
CA LEU A 36 13.42 7.26 -12.41
C LEU A 36 14.70 7.57 -13.19
N ALA A 37 14.95 8.84 -13.53
CA ALA A 37 16.23 9.25 -14.11
C ALA A 37 17.39 9.13 -13.10
N LEU A 38 17.10 9.31 -11.81
CA LEU A 38 18.09 9.21 -10.74
C LEU A 38 18.36 7.75 -10.35
N LYS A 39 19.63 7.39 -10.15
CA LYS A 39 20.02 6.02 -9.72
C LYS A 39 19.35 5.62 -8.41
N TRP A 40 19.38 6.51 -7.42
CA TRP A 40 18.71 6.30 -6.14
C TRP A 40 17.19 6.31 -6.26
N GLY A 41 16.62 7.12 -7.15
CA GLY A 41 15.18 7.11 -7.40
C GLY A 41 14.70 5.76 -7.92
N ARG A 42 15.43 5.14 -8.87
CA ARG A 42 15.16 3.76 -9.31
C ARG A 42 15.27 2.74 -8.18
N GLN A 43 16.32 2.83 -7.36
CA GLN A 43 16.50 1.93 -6.22
C GLN A 43 15.31 2.00 -5.25
N VAL A 44 14.89 3.21 -4.87
CA VAL A 44 13.75 3.42 -3.96
C VAL A 44 12.43 2.95 -4.59
N THR A 45 12.23 3.17 -5.89
CA THR A 45 11.04 2.64 -6.59
C THR A 45 11.02 1.12 -6.59
N ILE A 46 12.15 0.46 -6.87
CA ILE A 46 12.23 -1.01 -6.84
C ILE A 46 11.97 -1.53 -5.42
N ASP A 47 12.58 -0.91 -4.41
CA ASP A 47 12.39 -1.25 -3.00
C ASP A 47 10.91 -1.16 -2.59
N LEU A 48 10.22 -0.08 -2.98
CA LEU A 48 8.78 0.06 -2.79
C LEU A 48 8.01 -1.12 -3.39
N TYR A 49 8.23 -1.45 -4.66
CA TYR A 49 7.48 -2.52 -5.33
C TYR A 49 7.81 -3.92 -4.79
N LEU A 50 9.05 -4.16 -4.33
CA LEU A 50 9.40 -5.38 -3.60
C LEU A 50 8.61 -5.48 -2.29
N GLY A 51 8.53 -4.39 -1.54
CA GLY A 51 7.73 -4.32 -0.31
C GLY A 51 6.24 -4.58 -0.57
N LEU A 52 5.68 -3.99 -1.63
CA LEU A 52 4.28 -4.22 -2.03
C LEU A 52 4.02 -5.67 -2.44
N PHE A 53 4.95 -6.29 -3.17
CA PHE A 53 4.86 -7.70 -3.54
C PHE A 53 4.90 -8.61 -2.31
N LEU A 54 5.81 -8.35 -1.37
CA LEU A 54 5.86 -9.05 -0.08
C LEU A 54 4.56 -8.86 0.71
N PHE A 55 3.96 -7.67 0.68
CA PHE A 55 2.66 -7.44 1.31
C PHE A 55 1.56 -8.30 0.69
N SER A 56 1.52 -8.45 -0.64
CA SER A 56 0.57 -9.35 -1.30
C SER A 56 0.76 -10.82 -0.90
N PHE A 57 1.96 -11.23 -0.54
CA PHE A 57 2.18 -12.55 0.07
C PHE A 57 1.52 -12.66 1.45
N PHE A 58 1.57 -11.61 2.28
CA PHE A 58 0.81 -11.60 3.54
C PHE A 58 -0.71 -11.64 3.35
N ILE A 59 -1.23 -11.01 2.30
CA ILE A 59 -2.65 -11.16 1.92
C ILE A 59 -2.96 -12.62 1.61
N TYR A 60 -2.12 -13.29 0.81
CA TYR A 60 -2.30 -14.71 0.53
C TYR A 60 -2.30 -15.55 1.82
N LEU A 61 -1.40 -15.25 2.76
CA LEU A 61 -1.35 -15.95 4.05
C LEU A 61 -2.60 -15.72 4.92
N ASN A 62 -3.17 -14.50 4.91
CA ASN A 62 -4.38 -14.19 5.67
C ASN A 62 -5.66 -14.76 5.01
N GLU A 63 -5.78 -14.69 3.68
CA GLU A 63 -6.98 -15.11 2.94
C GLU A 63 -6.97 -16.60 2.54
N GLY A 64 -5.79 -17.22 2.47
CA GLY A 64 -5.60 -18.57 1.92
C GLY A 64 -5.88 -18.71 0.42
N SER A 65 -6.14 -17.62 -0.29
CA SER A 65 -6.60 -17.61 -1.69
C SER A 65 -5.68 -16.79 -2.60
N ILE A 66 -5.09 -17.47 -3.60
CA ILE A 66 -4.25 -16.82 -4.62
C ILE A 66 -5.06 -15.80 -5.42
N LEU A 67 -6.33 -16.12 -5.72
CA LEU A 67 -7.19 -15.22 -6.48
C LEU A 67 -7.42 -13.90 -5.73
N LEU A 68 -7.68 -13.97 -4.42
CA LEU A 68 -7.84 -12.76 -3.59
C LEU A 68 -6.52 -11.99 -3.49
N ALA A 69 -5.40 -12.68 -3.30
CA ALA A 69 -4.09 -12.03 -3.26
C ALA A 69 -3.78 -11.27 -4.57
N VAL A 70 -4.08 -11.86 -5.73
CA VAL A 70 -3.94 -11.20 -7.03
C VAL A 70 -4.93 -10.05 -7.19
N ALA A 71 -6.18 -10.21 -6.74
CA ALA A 71 -7.20 -9.16 -6.78
C ALA A 71 -6.78 -7.92 -5.97
N TRP A 72 -6.07 -8.11 -4.85
CA TRP A 72 -5.50 -7.02 -4.06
C TRP A 72 -4.17 -6.49 -4.63
N LEU A 73 -3.36 -7.33 -5.27
CA LEU A 73 -2.09 -6.93 -5.88
C LEU A 73 -2.30 -5.88 -6.98
N ILE A 74 -3.28 -6.07 -7.86
CA ILE A 74 -3.55 -5.15 -8.98
C ILE A 74 -3.72 -3.69 -8.51
N PRO A 75 -4.66 -3.36 -7.61
CA PRO A 75 -4.81 -1.99 -7.11
C PRO A 75 -3.59 -1.55 -6.28
N THR A 76 -2.92 -2.48 -5.59
CA THR A 76 -1.68 -2.19 -4.85
C THR A 76 -0.57 -1.68 -5.75
N LEU A 77 -0.40 -2.24 -6.94
CA LEU A 77 0.62 -1.79 -7.91
C LEU A 77 0.35 -0.38 -8.45
N LEU A 78 -0.92 0.06 -8.45
CA LEU A 78 -1.34 1.36 -8.96
C LEU A 78 -1.35 2.45 -7.89
N LEU A 79 -1.84 2.13 -6.69
CA LEU A 79 -2.06 3.09 -5.60
C LEU A 79 -1.03 2.98 -4.48
N GLY A 80 -0.07 2.07 -4.61
CA GLY A 80 0.98 1.83 -3.63
C GLY A 80 0.42 1.52 -2.25
N ASN A 81 0.99 2.16 -1.23
CA ASN A 81 0.69 1.89 0.19
C ASN A 81 -0.73 2.24 0.63
N ILE A 82 -1.53 2.95 -0.18
CA ILE A 82 -2.95 3.21 0.15
C ILE A 82 -3.72 1.89 0.26
N VAL A 83 -3.48 0.94 -0.65
CA VAL A 83 -4.24 -0.32 -0.69
C VAL A 83 -3.86 -1.27 0.46
N PRO A 84 -2.57 -1.46 0.79
CA PRO A 84 -2.17 -2.14 2.02
C PRO A 84 -2.81 -1.56 3.28
N LEU A 85 -2.90 -0.23 3.40
CA LEU A 85 -3.58 0.41 4.53
C LEU A 85 -5.08 0.11 4.56
N ILE A 86 -5.76 0.14 3.42
CA ILE A 86 -7.17 -0.27 3.31
C ILE A 86 -7.32 -1.74 3.75
N TYR A 87 -6.50 -2.63 3.21
CA TYR A 87 -6.52 -4.05 3.52
C TYR A 87 -6.36 -4.29 5.02
N PHE A 88 -5.37 -3.63 5.63
CA PHE A 88 -5.09 -3.73 7.06
C PHE A 88 -6.28 -3.28 7.92
N VAL A 89 -6.92 -2.16 7.57
CA VAL A 89 -8.06 -1.63 8.34
C VAL A 89 -9.29 -2.53 8.22
N VAL A 90 -9.60 -3.01 7.01
CA VAL A 90 -10.79 -3.83 6.74
C VAL A 90 -10.63 -5.24 7.32
N ASN A 91 -9.45 -5.83 7.21
CA ASN A 91 -9.18 -7.20 7.64
C ASN A 91 -8.49 -7.28 9.01
N PHE A 92 -8.51 -6.19 9.79
CA PHE A 92 -7.77 -6.07 11.05
C PHE A 92 -8.00 -7.24 12.01
N HIS A 93 -9.26 -7.63 12.21
CA HIS A 93 -9.61 -8.73 13.12
C HIS A 93 -9.08 -10.08 12.62
N SER A 94 -9.13 -10.34 11.31
CA SER A 94 -8.56 -11.55 10.69
C SER A 94 -7.06 -11.61 10.93
N LEU A 95 -6.36 -10.52 10.61
CA LEU A 95 -4.90 -10.42 10.77
C LEU A 95 -4.47 -10.66 12.21
N VAL A 96 -5.19 -10.06 13.16
CA VAL A 96 -4.91 -10.19 14.59
C VAL A 96 -5.18 -11.61 15.11
N SER A 97 -6.18 -12.31 14.56
CA SER A 97 -6.54 -13.67 15.00
C SER A 97 -5.45 -14.71 14.74
N HIS A 98 -4.47 -14.43 13.87
CA HIS A 98 -3.33 -15.31 13.67
C HIS A 98 -2.31 -15.29 14.83
N PHE A 99 -2.43 -14.32 15.75
CA PHE A 99 -1.45 -14.10 16.83
C PHE A 99 -2.03 -14.32 18.24
N ILE A 100 -3.32 -14.61 18.35
CA ILE A 100 -4.06 -14.74 19.62
C ILE A 100 -4.97 -15.96 19.52
#